data_AF-A0A6I2VHT5-F1
#
_entry.id   AF-A0A6I2VHT5-F1
#
_cell.length_a   1.000
_cell.length_b   1.000
_cell.length_c   1.000
_cell.angle_alpha   90.00
_cell.angle_beta   90.00
_cell.angle_gamma   90.00
#
_symmetry.space_group_name_H-M   'P 1'
#
loop_
_entity.id
_entity.type
_entity.pdbx_description
1 polymer ?
#
loop_
_entity_poly.entity_id
_entity_poly.type
_entity_poly.pdbx_seq_one_letter_code
_entity_poly.pdbx_strand_id
1 'polypeptide(L)'
;ERAIDETTRRRAKQVAYNVAHGVDPQPLRKKIADITDLLAREDADTAELLAESAASASNRRRPKAEDELVSLIDELTAQMHHAAAELQFELAARLRDEVGDLKRELRGMREGQRP
;
A
#
# COMPACT_ATOMS: atom_id res chain seq x y z
N GLU A 1 -40.66 3.61 -23.74
CA GLU A 1 -40.79 2.80 -22.50
C GLU A 1 -39.87 1.57 -22.40
N ARG A 2 -39.08 1.21 -23.44
CA ARG A 2 -38.24 -0.01 -23.45
C ARG A 2 -37.25 -0.20 -22.29
N ALA A 3 -36.74 0.88 -21.69
CA ALA A 3 -35.76 0.79 -20.59
C ALA A 3 -36.38 0.24 -19.30
N ILE A 4 -37.64 0.57 -19.02
CA ILE A 4 -38.37 0.11 -17.84
C ILE A 4 -38.72 -1.38 -18.01
N ASP A 5 -39.16 -1.77 -19.21
CA ASP A 5 -39.48 -3.17 -19.52
C ASP A 5 -38.25 -4.07 -19.41
N GLU A 6 -37.09 -3.63 -19.92
CA GLU A 6 -35.84 -4.38 -19.83
C GLU A 6 -35.36 -4.50 -18.37
N THR A 7 -35.53 -3.45 -17.56
CA THR A 7 -35.21 -3.48 -16.13
C THR A 7 -36.09 -4.49 -15.39
N THR A 8 -37.38 -4.50 -15.70
CA THR A 8 -38.36 -5.43 -15.10
C THR A 8 -38.05 -6.88 -15.51
N ARG A 9 -37.73 -7.11 -16.79
CA ARG A 9 -37.32 -8.43 -17.31
C ARG A 9 -36.08 -8.98 -16.58
N ARG A 10 -35.06 -8.13 -16.34
CA ARG A 10 -33.85 -8.53 -15.61
C ARG A 10 -34.12 -8.83 -14.15
N ARG A 11 -34.92 -7.99 -13.48
CA ARG A 11 -35.28 -8.17 -12.07
C ARG A 11 -36.04 -9.47 -11.84
N ALA A 12 -36.98 -9.82 -12.71
CA ALA A 12 -37.73 -11.07 -12.61
C ALA A 12 -36.80 -12.30 -12.66
N LYS A 13 -35.80 -12.30 -13.56
CA LYS A 13 -34.78 -13.37 -13.66
C LYS A 13 -33.93 -13.47 -12.39
N GLN A 14 -33.50 -12.34 -11.85
CA GLN A 14 -32.68 -12.29 -10.63
C GLN A 14 -33.45 -12.82 -9.41
N VAL A 15 -34.72 -12.42 -9.26
CA VAL A 15 -35.57 -12.92 -8.16
C VAL A 15 -35.81 -14.42 -8.28
N ALA A 16 -36.13 -14.92 -9.48
CA ALA A 16 -36.33 -16.35 -9.70
C ALA A 16 -35.07 -17.16 -9.36
N TYR A 17 -33.89 -16.67 -9.78
CA TYR A 17 -32.61 -17.29 -9.43
C TYR A 17 -32.38 -17.26 -7.91
N ASN A 18 -32.58 -16.12 -7.26
CA ASN A 18 -32.37 -15.96 -5.83
C ASN A 18 -33.27 -16.89 -5.02
N VAL A 19 -34.56 -16.98 -5.36
CA VAL A 19 -35.52 -17.87 -4.71
C VAL A 19 -35.13 -19.34 -4.91
N ALA A 20 -34.78 -19.73 -6.13
CA ALA A 20 -34.36 -21.11 -6.42
C ALA A 20 -33.09 -21.54 -5.66
N HIS A 21 -32.21 -20.59 -5.33
CA HIS A 21 -30.93 -20.85 -4.67
C HIS A 21 -30.90 -20.41 -3.19
N GLY A 22 -32.03 -19.94 -2.63
CA GLY A 22 -32.08 -19.44 -1.26
C GLY A 22 -31.18 -18.24 -0.98
N VAL A 23 -30.88 -17.43 -1.99
CA VAL A 23 -30.00 -16.26 -1.89
C VAL A 23 -30.80 -15.04 -1.42
N ASP A 24 -30.48 -14.54 -0.23
CA ASP A 24 -30.99 -13.27 0.26
C ASP A 24 -30.11 -12.10 -0.24
N PRO A 25 -30.63 -11.20 -1.09
CA PRO A 25 -29.83 -10.11 -1.64
C PRO A 25 -29.49 -9.08 -0.55
N GLN A 26 -28.22 -9.09 -0.13
CA GLN A 26 -27.70 -8.15 0.85
C GLN A 26 -27.02 -6.94 0.19
N PRO A 27 -27.11 -5.73 0.78
CA PRO A 27 -26.32 -4.59 0.34
C PRO A 27 -24.83 -4.92 0.36
N LEU A 28 -24.14 -4.61 -0.73
CA LEU A 28 -22.70 -4.84 -0.82
C LEU A 28 -21.95 -3.88 0.12
N ARG A 29 -21.36 -4.42 1.20
CA ARG A 29 -20.46 -3.68 2.09
C ARG A 29 -19.02 -3.77 1.58
N LYS A 30 -18.68 -2.98 0.57
CA LYS A 30 -17.27 -2.79 0.19
C LYS A 30 -16.59 -1.93 1.25
N LYS A 31 -15.56 -2.45 1.90
CA LYS A 31 -14.62 -1.59 2.64
C LYS A 31 -14.01 -0.64 1.61
N ILE A 32 -14.17 0.66 1.81
CA ILE A 32 -13.35 1.63 1.10
C ILE A 32 -11.92 1.32 1.54
N ALA A 33 -11.04 1.01 0.59
CA ALA A 33 -9.63 0.85 0.91
C ALA A 33 -9.16 2.17 1.49
N ASP A 34 -8.93 2.20 2.80
CA ASP A 34 -8.52 3.40 3.49
C ASP A 34 -7.06 3.65 3.12
N ILE A 35 -6.78 4.83 2.55
CA ILE A 35 -5.41 5.22 2.22
C ILE A 35 -4.53 5.27 3.47
N THR A 36 -5.13 5.47 4.65
CA THR A 36 -4.44 5.46 5.94
C THR A 36 -3.96 4.06 6.32
N ASP A 37 -4.69 2.99 5.97
CA ASP A 37 -4.24 1.60 6.18
C ASP A 37 -2.99 1.28 5.36
N LEU A 38 -2.86 1.87 4.16
CA LEU A 38 -1.68 1.73 3.31
C LEU A 38 -0.47 2.48 3.88
N LEU A 39 -0.68 3.73 4.33
CA LEU A 39 0.38 4.51 4.98
C LEU A 39 0.88 3.82 6.25
N ALA A 40 -0.02 3.34 7.12
CA ALA A 40 0.36 2.66 8.35
C ALA A 40 1.22 1.40 8.11
N ARG A 41 1.00 0.70 7.00
CA ARG A 41 1.84 -0.45 6.59
C ARG A 41 3.22 -0.01 6.13
N GLU A 42 3.28 1.05 5.33
CA GLU A 42 4.56 1.62 4.89
C GLU A 42 5.39 2.13 6.07
N ASP A 43 4.76 2.74 7.06
CA ASP A 43 5.41 3.25 8.26
C ASP A 43 6.03 2.12 9.08
N ALA A 44 5.27 1.05 9.29
CA ALA A 44 5.75 -0.13 10.00
C ALA A 44 6.95 -0.76 9.27
N ASP A 45 6.87 -0.88 7.95
CA ASP A 45 7.94 -1.42 7.10
C ASP A 45 9.20 -0.54 7.09
N THR A 46 9.03 0.79 7.02
CA THR A 46 10.14 1.74 7.15
C THR A 46 10.79 1.64 8.53
N ALA A 47 9.98 1.61 9.60
CA ALA A 47 10.47 1.53 10.97
C ALA A 47 11.27 0.24 11.22
N GLU A 48 10.79 -0.90 10.74
CA GLU A 48 11.50 -2.19 10.81
C GLU A 48 12.87 -2.09 10.11
N LEU A 49 12.88 -1.58 8.88
CA LEU A 49 14.09 -1.45 8.07
C LEU A 49 15.12 -0.48 8.69
N LEU A 50 14.67 0.63 9.27
CA LEU A 50 15.53 1.58 9.99
C LEU A 50 16.08 0.97 11.27
N ALA A 51 15.28 0.21 12.02
CA ALA A 51 15.72 -0.49 13.22
C ALA A 51 16.80 -1.54 12.92
N GLU A 52 16.62 -2.33 11.85
CA GLU A 52 17.65 -3.25 11.36
C GLU A 52 18.94 -2.50 10.98
N SER A 53 18.81 -1.35 10.32
CA SER A 53 19.95 -0.50 9.93
C SER A 53 20.74 -0.03 11.15
N ALA A 54 20.03 0.46 12.18
CA ALA A 54 20.64 0.91 13.42
C ALA A 54 21.36 -0.22 14.17
N ALA A 55 20.79 -1.43 14.19
CA ALA A 55 21.44 -2.61 14.78
C ALA A 55 22.74 -2.97 14.04
N SER A 56 22.73 -2.92 12.71
CA SER A 56 23.90 -3.20 11.87
C SER A 56 24.97 -2.11 11.89
N ALA A 57 24.62 -0.87 12.24
CA ALA A 57 25.57 0.26 12.32
C ALA A 57 26.65 0.05 13.40
N SER A 58 26.38 -0.77 14.43
CA SER A 58 27.38 -1.18 15.42
C SER A 58 28.53 -2.01 14.81
N ASN A 59 28.27 -2.63 13.66
CA ASN A 59 29.25 -3.38 12.88
C ASN A 59 29.92 -2.41 11.90
N ARG A 60 31.21 -2.07 12.12
CA ARG A 60 32.03 -1.09 11.37
C ARG A 60 32.28 -1.41 9.87
N ARG A 61 31.38 -2.14 9.23
CA ARG A 61 31.50 -2.72 7.89
C ARG A 61 30.36 -2.35 6.94
N ARG A 62 29.35 -1.56 7.35
CA ARG A 62 28.32 -1.09 6.41
C ARG A 62 28.97 -0.25 5.30
N PRO A 63 28.66 -0.51 4.02
CA PRO A 63 29.09 0.36 2.92
C PRO A 63 28.44 1.74 3.06
N LYS A 64 29.18 2.81 2.73
CA LYS A 64 28.65 4.18 2.72
C LYS A 64 27.38 4.34 1.88
N ALA A 65 27.32 3.63 0.74
CA ALA A 65 26.14 3.62 -0.11
C ALA A 65 24.88 3.11 0.63
N GLU A 66 25.04 2.19 1.57
CA GLU A 66 23.93 1.67 2.38
C GLU A 66 23.42 2.71 3.39
N ASP A 67 24.32 3.51 3.97
CA ASP A 67 23.96 4.60 4.89
C ASP A 67 23.29 5.77 4.16
N GLU A 68 23.75 6.08 2.95
CA GLU A 68 23.15 7.09 2.07
C GLU A 68 21.73 6.69 1.65
N LEU A 69 21.51 5.42 1.26
CA LEU A 69 20.16 4.92 0.95
C LEU A 69 19.22 4.99 2.15
N VAL A 70 19.69 4.61 3.34
CA VAL A 70 18.87 4.69 4.56
C VAL A 70 18.44 6.13 4.87
N SER A 71 19.37 7.08 4.76
CA SER A 71 19.07 8.50 4.98
C SER A 71 18.07 9.03 3.94
N LEU A 72 18.22 8.64 2.68
CA LEU A 72 17.31 9.05 1.60
C LEU A 72 15.90 8.47 1.78
N ILE A 73 15.79 7.21 2.21
CA ILE A 73 14.50 6.57 2.51
C ILE A 73 13.78 7.33 3.63
N ASP A 74 14.48 7.71 4.69
CA ASP A 74 13.90 8.47 5.81
C ASP A 74 13.40 9.85 5.35
N GLU A 75 14.20 10.56 4.56
CA GLU A 75 13.83 11.87 4.01
C GLU A 75 12.59 11.80 3.10
N LEU A 76 12.57 10.87 2.15
CA LEU A 76 11.44 10.73 1.22
C LEU A 76 10.17 10.22 1.93
N THR A 77 10.33 9.40 2.98
CA THR A 77 9.20 8.99 3.82
C THR A 77 8.60 10.20 4.54
N ALA A 78 9.42 11.09 5.10
CA ALA A 78 8.94 12.33 5.71
C ALA A 78 8.23 13.25 4.70
N GLN A 79 8.77 13.37 3.48
CA GLN A 79 8.13 14.14 2.40
C GLN A 79 6.79 13.53 1.97
N MET A 80 6.68 12.20 1.90
CA MET A 80 5.44 11.48 1.62
C MET A 80 4.37 11.81 2.67
N HIS A 81 4.72 11.77 3.96
CA HIS A 81 3.81 12.13 5.04
C HIS A 81 3.35 13.58 4.98
N HIS A 82 4.27 14.49 4.71
CA HIS A 82 3.94 15.90 4.54
C HIS A 82 2.94 16.10 3.38
N ALA A 83 3.18 15.47 2.23
CA ALA A 83 2.26 15.52 1.09
C ALA A 83 0.88 14.92 1.45
N ALA A 84 0.83 13.83 2.21
CA ALA A 84 -0.42 13.24 2.68
C ALA A 84 -1.18 14.17 3.65
N ALA A 85 -0.48 14.85 4.56
CA ALA A 85 -1.06 15.82 5.48
C ALA A 85 -1.66 17.03 4.75
N GLU A 86 -1.02 17.47 3.68
CA GLU A 86 -1.49 18.54 2.78
C GLU A 86 -2.53 18.08 1.75
N LEU A 87 -3.04 16.84 1.86
CA LEU A 87 -4.03 16.23 0.97
C LEU A 87 -3.57 16.11 -0.51
N GLN A 88 -2.25 16.11 -0.74
CA GLN A 88 -1.63 15.95 -2.05
C GLN A 88 -1.39 14.47 -2.38
N PHE A 89 -2.48 13.71 -2.54
CA PHE A 89 -2.43 12.24 -2.63
C PHE A 89 -1.66 11.72 -3.85
N GLU A 90 -1.68 12.42 -4.98
CA GLU A 90 -0.92 12.02 -6.17
C GLU A 90 0.59 12.11 -5.93
N LEU A 91 1.03 13.15 -5.22
CA LEU A 91 2.44 13.32 -4.85
C LEU A 91 2.85 12.27 -3.81
N ALA A 92 2.03 12.09 -2.78
CA ALA A 92 2.27 11.06 -1.75
C ALA A 92 2.34 9.65 -2.36
N ALA A 93 1.48 9.33 -3.34
CA ALA A 93 1.53 8.05 -4.03
C ALA A 93 2.83 7.85 -4.82
N ARG A 94 3.32 8.89 -5.51
CA ARG A 94 4.61 8.84 -6.23
C ARG A 94 5.77 8.63 -5.27
N LEU A 95 5.81 9.39 -4.18
CA LEU A 95 6.87 9.28 -3.16
C LEU A 95 6.86 7.90 -2.49
N ARG A 96 5.67 7.33 -2.22
CA ARG A 96 5.53 5.97 -1.72
C ARG A 96 6.19 4.94 -2.64
N ASP A 97 5.91 5.04 -3.94
CA ASP A 97 6.46 4.08 -4.91
C ASP A 97 7.99 4.20 -4.99
N GLU A 98 8.53 5.43 -4.97
CA GLU A 98 9.97 5.69 -4.94
C GLU A 98 10.65 5.16 -3.66
N VAL A 99 10.05 5.40 -2.49
CA VAL A 99 10.50 4.82 -1.21
C VAL A 99 10.50 3.29 -1.31
N GLY A 100 9.44 2.70 -1.86
CA GLY A 100 9.34 1.26 -2.06
C GLY A 100 10.45 0.70 -2.94
N ASP A 101 10.88 1.43 -3.97
CA ASP A 101 11.97 1.03 -4.87
C ASP A 101 13.32 1.04 -4.15
N LEU A 102 13.61 2.12 -3.40
CA LEU A 102 14.83 2.25 -2.60
C LEU A 102 14.93 1.19 -1.51
N LYS A 103 13.81 0.87 -0.85
CA LYS A 103 13.76 -0.22 0.14
C LYS A 103 14.11 -1.57 -0.48
N ARG A 104 13.63 -1.85 -1.70
CA ARG A 104 13.97 -3.09 -2.42
C ARG A 104 15.45 -3.14 -2.80
N GLU A 105 16.00 -2.03 -3.25
CA GLU A 105 17.44 -1.91 -3.53
C GLU A 105 18.28 -2.17 -2.28
N LEU A 106 17.93 -1.54 -1.15
CA LEU A 106 18.62 -1.73 0.12
C LEU A 106 18.59 -3.19 0.59
N ARG A 107 17.43 -3.86 0.48
CA ARG A 107 17.30 -5.29 0.78
C ARG A 107 18.17 -6.15 -0.14
N GLY A 108 18.20 -5.85 -1.43
CA GLY A 108 19.05 -6.54 -2.40
C GLY A 108 20.54 -6.39 -2.09
N MET A 109 21.00 -5.19 -1.71
CA MET A 109 22.38 -4.95 -1.28
C MET A 109 22.75 -5.78 -0.05
N ARG A 110 21.84 -5.92 0.91
CA ARG A 110 22.03 -6.72 2.14
C ARG A 110 22.07 -8.22 1.85
N GLU A 111 21.17 -8.71 1.01
CA GLU A 111 21.12 -10.13 0.62
C GLU A 111 22.38 -10.55 -0.13
N GLY A 112 22.88 -9.72 -1.05
CA GLY A 112 24.15 -9.97 -1.75
C GLY A 112 25.39 -9.95 -0.86
N GLN A 113 25.28 -9.44 0.37
CA GLN A 113 26.36 -9.40 1.37
C GLN A 113 26.26 -10.50 2.42
N ARG A 114 25.21 -11.33 2.41
CA ARG A 114 25.12 -12.50 3.30
C ARG A 114 26.07 -13.59 2.78
N PRO A 115 26.95 -14.14 3.64
CA PRO A 115 27.94 -15.15 3.25
C PRO A 115 27.32 -16.50 2.88
#